data_AF-A0A0C2FKL2-F1
#
_entry.id   AF-A0A0C2FKL2-F1
#
_cell.length_a   1.000
_cell.length_b   1.000
_cell.length_c   1.000
_cell.angle_alpha   90.00
_cell.angle_beta   90.00
_cell.angle_gamma   90.00
#
_symmetry.space_group_name_H-M   'P 1'
#
loop_
_entity.id
_entity.type
_entity.pdbx_description
1 polymer ?
#
loop_
_entity_poly.entity_id
_entity_poly.type
_entity_poly.pdbx_seq_one_letter_code
_entity_poly.pdbx_strand_id
1 'polypeptide(L)'
;VLAMIRQRANQYSACLIDTPGQIEAFTWSASGSIITDSLASSHPTIVVYVVDSARATNPTTFMSNMLYACSILYRTKLPFVVVFNK
;
A
#
# COMPACT_ATOMS: atom_id res chain seq x y z
N VAL A 1 3.87 -12.19 13.03
CA VAL A 1 4.27 -10.82 12.61
C VAL A 1 3.56 -9.74 13.44
N LEU A 2 2.23 -9.69 13.48
CA LEU A 2 1.49 -8.67 14.27
C LEU A 2 1.90 -8.59 15.74
N ALA A 3 2.11 -9.74 16.41
CA ALA A 3 2.59 -9.77 17.79
C ALA A 3 3.99 -9.13 17.95
N MET A 4 4.87 -9.31 16.96
CA MET A 4 6.20 -8.71 16.96
C MET A 4 6.13 -7.19 16.77
N ILE A 5 5.26 -6.72 15.87
CA ILE A 5 5.02 -5.28 15.67
C ILE A 5 4.51 -4.65 16.96
N ARG A 6 3.52 -5.28 17.62
CA ARG A 6 2.98 -4.81 18.91
C ARG A 6 4.05 -4.74 20.01
N GLN A 7 4.88 -5.77 20.15
CA GLN A 7 5.95 -5.78 21.17
C GLN A 7 6.99 -4.68 20.96
N ARG A 8 7.22 -4.27 19.70
CA ARG A 8 8.21 -3.25 19.35
C ARG A 8 7.62 -1.87 19.10
N ALA A 9 6.31 -1.69 19.28
CA ALA A 9 5.60 -0.44 19.00
C ALA A 9 6.13 0.75 19.82
N ASN A 10 6.64 0.51 21.04
CA ASN A 10 7.23 1.56 21.88
C ASN A 10 8.67 1.92 21.51
N GLN A 11 9.34 1.10 20.67
CA GLN A 11 10.74 1.30 20.29
C GLN A 11 10.89 2.05 18.97
N TYR A 12 9.87 1.99 18.10
CA TYR A 12 9.92 2.58 16.76
C TYR A 12 8.66 3.39 16.49
N SER A 13 8.82 4.56 15.89
CA SER A 13 7.69 5.43 15.55
C SER A 13 6.90 4.95 14.33
N ALA A 14 7.49 4.11 13.47
CA ALA A 14 6.87 3.63 12.25
C ALA A 14 7.32 2.20 11.92
N CYS A 15 6.44 1.46 11.24
CA CYS A 15 6.73 0.14 10.68
C CYS A 15 6.55 0.22 9.16
N LEU A 16 7.61 -0.10 8.41
CA LEU A 16 7.59 -0.17 6.96
C LEU A 16 7.39 -1.62 6.53
N ILE A 17 6.45 -1.84 5.62
CA ILE A 17 6.12 -3.17 5.10
C ILE A 17 6.32 -3.12 3.59
N ASP A 18 7.30 -3.88 3.12
CA ASP A 18 7.55 -4.06 1.70
C ASP A 18 6.63 -5.16 1.16
N THR A 19 6.03 -4.90 0.01
CA THR A 19 5.10 -5.81 -0.65
C THR A 19 5.78 -6.48 -1.85
N PRO A 20 5.30 -7.64 -2.33
CA PRO A 20 5.78 -8.24 -3.57
C PRO A 20 5.85 -7.24 -4.73
N GLY A 21 6.88 -7.34 -5.57
CA GLY A 21 7.08 -6.41 -6.70
C GLY A 21 5.99 -6.46 -7.77
N GLN A 22 5.26 -7.58 -7.85
CA GLN A 22 4.03 -7.67 -8.64
C GLN A 22 2.87 -7.21 -7.76
N ILE A 23 2.39 -5.99 -8.00
CA ILE A 23 1.35 -5.37 -7.18
C ILE A 23 0.10 -6.24 -7.06
N GLU A 24 -0.24 -6.96 -8.13
CA GLU A 24 -1.42 -7.81 -8.18
C GLU A 24 -1.36 -9.01 -7.24
N ALA A 25 -0.16 -9.55 -7.01
CA ALA A 25 0.04 -10.65 -6.08
C ALA A 25 -0.32 -10.26 -4.64
N PHE A 26 -0.22 -8.97 -4.31
CA PHE A 26 -0.64 -8.46 -3.00
C PHE A 26 -2.08 -7.95 -3.03
N THR A 27 -2.44 -7.10 -3.99
CA THR A 27 -3.73 -6.39 -3.97
C THR A 27 -4.91 -7.27 -4.34
N TRP A 28 -4.71 -8.35 -5.12
CA TRP A 28 -5.77 -9.28 -5.54
C TRP A 28 -5.77 -10.62 -4.83
N SER A 29 -4.78 -10.89 -3.97
CA SER A 29 -4.76 -12.12 -3.19
C SER A 29 -5.63 -12.02 -1.93
N ALA A 30 -6.23 -13.15 -1.56
CA ALA A 30 -6.95 -13.30 -0.29
C ALA A 30 -6.00 -13.06 0.90
N SER A 31 -4.77 -13.58 0.81
CA SER A 31 -3.74 -13.38 1.84
C SER A 31 -3.34 -11.92 2.00
N GLY A 32 -3.14 -11.17 0.90
CA GLY A 32 -2.82 -9.74 0.95
C GLY A 32 -3.93 -8.91 1.59
N SER A 33 -5.19 -9.28 1.32
CA SER A 33 -6.36 -8.65 1.94
C SER A 33 -6.38 -8.90 3.46
N ILE A 34 -6.22 -10.17 3.88
CA ILE A 34 -6.15 -10.54 5.30
C ILE A 34 -5.01 -9.83 6.03
N ILE A 35 -3.82 -9.74 5.41
CA ILE A 35 -2.66 -9.05 5.98
C ILE A 35 -2.98 -7.57 6.18
N THR A 36 -3.52 -6.91 5.16
CA THR A 36 -3.87 -5.48 5.19
C THR A 36 -4.92 -5.18 6.26
N ASP A 37 -5.99 -5.97 6.32
CA ASP A 37 -7.07 -5.81 7.31
C ASP A 37 -6.58 -6.05 8.74
N SER A 38 -5.70 -7.03 8.93
CA SER A 38 -5.13 -7.32 10.25
C SER A 38 -4.18 -6.23 10.74
N LEU A 39 -3.47 -5.57 9.83
CA LEU A 39 -2.63 -4.42 10.14
C LEU A 39 -3.50 -3.20 10.46
N ALA A 40 -4.47 -2.90 9.60
CA ALA A 40 -5.41 -1.79 9.75
C ALA A 40 -6.21 -1.85 11.06
N SER A 41 -6.64 -3.05 11.46
CA SER A 41 -7.39 -3.24 12.71
C SER A 41 -6.53 -3.11 13.97
N SER A 42 -5.21 -3.23 13.85
CA SER A 42 -4.30 -3.23 15.01
C SER A 42 -3.51 -1.95 15.17
N HIS A 43 -3.20 -1.24 14.08
CA HIS A 43 -2.40 -0.03 14.08
C HIS A 43 -2.88 0.95 13.00
N PRO A 44 -2.70 2.26 13.19
CA PRO A 44 -2.88 3.24 12.13
C PRO A 44 -2.02 2.85 10.91
N THR A 45 -2.68 2.51 9.81
CA THR A 45 -2.03 1.99 8.60
C THR A 45 -2.32 2.92 7.43
N ILE A 46 -1.28 3.25 6.66
CA ILE A 46 -1.36 4.11 5.48
C ILE A 46 -0.83 3.31 4.30
N VAL A 47 -1.55 3.35 3.19
CA VAL A 47 -1.10 2.75 1.92
C VAL A 47 -0.29 3.78 1.14
N VAL A 48 0.93 3.40 0.76
CA VAL A 48 1.82 4.20 -0.07
C VAL A 48 1.84 3.61 -1.48
N TYR A 49 1.20 4.27 -2.43
CA TYR A 49 1.17 3.85 -3.83
C TYR A 49 2.25 4.56 -4.62
N VAL A 50 3.28 3.81 -4.99
CA VAL A 50 4.46 4.34 -5.68
C VAL A 50 4.23 4.33 -7.19
N VAL A 51 4.30 5.50 -7.80
CA VAL A 51 4.21 5.71 -9.25
C VAL A 51 5.60 6.01 -9.79
N ASP A 52 5.99 5.33 -10.87
CA ASP A 52 7.20 5.66 -11.63
C ASP A 52 6.94 6.89 -12.50
N SER A 53 7.61 8.00 -12.18
CA SER A 53 7.31 9.30 -12.79
C SER A 53 7.81 9.40 -14.21
N ALA A 54 8.97 8.80 -14.52
CA ALA A 54 9.51 8.76 -15.88
C ALA A 54 8.53 8.10 -16.87
N ARG A 55 7.86 7.00 -16.45
CA ARG A 55 6.84 6.31 -17.25
C ARG A 55 5.46 6.96 -17.21
N ALA A 56 5.15 7.75 -16.19
CA ALA A 56 3.87 8.43 -16.04
C ALA A 56 3.79 9.80 -16.75
N THR A 57 4.77 10.15 -17.59
CA THR A 57 4.75 11.38 -18.42
C THR A 57 3.68 11.35 -19.52
N ASN A 58 3.32 10.15 -20.00
CA ASN A 58 2.21 9.98 -20.93
C ASN A 58 0.87 10.11 -20.19
N PRO A 59 -0.05 11.01 -20.61
CA PRO A 59 -1.34 11.21 -19.95
C PRO A 59 -2.18 9.94 -19.83
N THR A 60 -2.15 9.07 -20.84
CA THR A 60 -2.89 7.79 -20.81
C THR A 60 -2.34 6.89 -19.72
N THR A 61 -1.02 6.76 -19.62
CA THR A 61 -0.35 5.97 -18.57
C THR A 61 -0.60 6.55 -17.18
N PHE A 62 -0.58 7.88 -17.05
CA PHE A 62 -0.92 8.56 -15.80
C PHE A 62 -2.36 8.26 -15.37
N MET A 63 -3.34 8.44 -16.27
CA MET A 63 -4.74 8.16 -15.96
C MET A 63 -4.97 6.70 -15.59
N SER A 64 -4.38 5.75 -16.32
CA SER A 64 -4.46 4.32 -15.98
C SER A 64 -3.90 4.04 -14.59
N ASN A 65 -2.75 4.64 -14.24
CA ASN A 65 -2.17 4.51 -12.90
C ASN A 65 -3.08 5.10 -11.81
N MET A 66 -3.71 6.25 -12.06
CA MET A 66 -4.61 6.86 -11.08
C MET A 66 -5.90 6.05 -10.90
N LEU A 67 -6.47 5.50 -11.98
CA LEU A 67 -7.62 4.59 -11.89
C LEU A 67 -7.27 3.32 -11.09
N TYR A 68 -6.07 2.78 -11.30
CA TYR A 68 -5.59 1.63 -10.54
C TYR A 68 -5.41 1.97 -9.06
N ALA A 69 -4.80 3.12 -8.75
CA ALA A 69 -4.67 3.63 -7.38
C ALA A 69 -6.04 3.78 -6.71
N CYS A 70 -7.04 4.36 -7.40
CA CYS A 70 -8.41 4.49 -6.93
C CYS A 70 -9.06 3.13 -6.63
N SER A 71 -8.81 2.11 -7.48
CA SER A 71 -9.33 0.76 -7.25
C SER A 71 -8.80 0.15 -5.95
N ILE A 72 -7.51 0.35 -5.66
CA ILE A 72 -6.86 -0.12 -4.42
C ILE A 72 -7.37 0.67 -3.22
N LEU A 73 -7.50 2.00 -3.33
CA LEU A 73 -8.07 2.85 -2.30
C LEU A 73 -9.48 2.37 -1.91
N TYR A 74 -10.35 2.11 -2.89
CA TYR A 74 -11.71 1.68 -2.63
C TYR A 74 -11.77 0.29 -1.97
N ARG A 75 -10.86 -0.61 -2.35
CA ARG A 75 -10.78 -1.95 -1.77
C ARG A 75 -10.25 -1.93 -0.34
N THR A 76 -9.15 -1.22 -0.10
CA THR A 76 -8.46 -1.18 1.20
C THR A 76 -9.16 -0.28 2.20
N LYS A 77 -9.80 0.80 1.75
CA LYS A 77 -10.47 1.82 2.59
C LYS A 77 -9.54 2.44 3.64
N LEU A 78 -8.25 2.53 3.32
CA LEU A 78 -7.23 3.11 4.19
C LEU A 78 -6.83 4.51 3.72
N PRO A 79 -6.28 5.35 4.61
CA PRO A 79 -5.55 6.54 4.20
C PRO A 79 -4.51 6.18 3.14
N PHE A 80 -4.46 6.97 2.07
CA PHE A 80 -3.77 6.60 0.85
C PHE A 80 -2.93 7.77 0.34
N VAL A 81 -1.65 7.52 0.12
CA VAL A 81 -0.68 8.51 -0.36
C VAL A 81 -0.10 8.03 -1.67
N VAL A 82 -0.27 8.82 -2.72
CA VAL A 82 0.42 8.61 -4.00
C VAL A 82 1.80 9.24 -3.91
N VAL A 83 2.84 8.45 -4.19
CA VAL A 83 4.23 8.91 -4.20
C VAL A 83 4.77 8.79 -5.61
N PHE A 84 5.10 9.92 -6.22
CA PHE A 84 5.83 9.96 -7.48
C PHE A 84 7.31 9.75 -7.17
N ASN A 85 7.85 8.63 -7.63
CA ASN A 85 9.23 8.24 -7.44
C ASN A 85 9.91 8.08 -8.80
N LYS A 86 11.21 8.39 -8.86
CA LYS A 86 12.06 8.40 -10.08
C LYS A 86 11.26 8.74 -11.34
#